data_AF-A0A944S6C1-F1
#
_entry.id   AF-A0A944S6C1-F1
#
_cell.length_a   1.000
_cell.length_b   1.000
_cell.length_c   1.000
_cell.angle_alpha   90.00
_cell.angle_beta   90.00
_cell.angle_gamma   90.00
#
_symmetry.space_group_name_H-M   'P 1'
#
loop_
_entity.id
_entity.type
_entity.pdbx_description
1 polymer ?
#
loop_
_entity_poly.entity_id
_entity_poly.type
_entity_poly.pdbx_seq_one_letter_code
_entity_poly.pdbx_strand_id
1 'polypeptide(L)'
;MILRSVYMITDMEGVAGIDMWDPRHRDDAAMARGVYERAEIQRLLTGEVNAAAEGLFEAGIEEVCINDGHGAGRTILVEELISGVRIARGTGRPRLLPGLVASAQALVQVGMHAMARTPGACLAHTMSKDQTVYRINGREVGEMQIAAYQCGQFGLPWIFTSGDLHACRESEAWVPNIVTASVKEGLAEECAIHLAPVDARALIRAKIQESVNAVATIEPLVASSPVTLEIERPGAWTETPPGAERVDERTHRWVAEDAWTVLQWAMRGVENAPPPF
;
A
#
# COMPACT_ATOMS: atom_id res chain seq x y z
N MET A 1 -6.92 -11.49 -21.44
CA MET A 1 -7.36 -12.34 -20.32
C MET A 1 -8.55 -11.66 -19.67
N ILE A 2 -9.58 -12.39 -19.23
CA ILE A 2 -10.69 -11.77 -18.47
C ILE A 2 -10.25 -11.68 -17.01
N LEU A 3 -10.30 -10.48 -16.43
CA LEU A 3 -9.98 -10.24 -15.02
C LEU A 3 -11.14 -10.73 -14.14
N ARG A 4 -10.85 -11.59 -13.17
CA ARG A 4 -11.84 -12.25 -12.29
C ARG A 4 -11.45 -12.19 -10.81
N SER A 5 -10.16 -12.14 -10.49
CA SER A 5 -9.65 -12.15 -9.12
C SER A 5 -8.67 -11.01 -8.88
N VAL A 6 -8.95 -10.19 -7.87
CA VAL A 6 -8.16 -9.00 -7.51
C VAL A 6 -7.64 -9.11 -6.09
N TYR A 7 -6.36 -8.76 -5.93
CA TYR A 7 -5.73 -8.56 -4.64
C TYR A 7 -5.72 -7.06 -4.31
N MET A 8 -6.35 -6.68 -3.20
CA MET A 8 -6.47 -5.31 -2.74
C MET A 8 -5.58 -5.12 -1.51
N ILE A 9 -4.69 -4.12 -1.54
CA ILE A 9 -3.96 -3.68 -0.35
C ILE A 9 -4.55 -2.35 0.09
N THR A 10 -4.74 -2.19 1.39
CA THR A 10 -5.31 -0.97 1.94
C THR A 10 -4.34 -0.30 2.89
N ASP A 11 -4.33 1.01 2.91
CA ASP A 11 -3.71 1.80 3.96
C ASP A 11 -4.64 2.91 4.44
N MET A 12 -4.27 3.61 5.51
CA MET A 12 -5.14 4.57 6.19
C MET A 12 -4.85 6.01 5.76
N GLU A 13 -3.57 6.34 5.66
CA GLU A 13 -3.08 7.71 5.60
C GLU A 13 -3.61 8.47 4.39
N GLY A 14 -3.96 7.80 3.28
CA GLY A 14 -4.47 8.41 2.06
C GLY A 14 -5.97 8.71 2.01
N VAL A 15 -6.75 8.20 2.97
CA VAL A 15 -8.22 8.23 2.95
C VAL A 15 -8.77 9.66 3.11
N ALA A 16 -9.89 9.96 2.44
CA ALA A 16 -10.58 11.24 2.63
C ALA A 16 -11.11 11.41 4.07
N GLY A 17 -10.86 12.58 4.66
CA GLY A 17 -11.14 12.87 6.06
C GLY A 17 -10.07 12.40 7.05
N ILE A 18 -8.95 11.86 6.58
CA ILE A 18 -7.80 11.51 7.43
C ILE A 18 -6.61 12.41 7.12
N ASP A 19 -6.23 13.24 8.09
CA ASP A 19 -5.05 14.11 8.06
C ASP A 19 -4.17 13.96 9.30
N MET A 20 -4.53 13.09 10.25
CA MET A 20 -3.75 12.85 11.45
C MET A 20 -3.28 11.39 11.53
N TRP A 21 -2.18 11.18 12.24
CA TRP A 21 -1.68 9.83 12.53
C TRP A 21 -2.66 8.99 13.35
N ASP A 22 -2.67 7.67 13.10
CA ASP A 22 -3.45 6.71 13.90
C ASP A 22 -3.13 6.86 15.40
N PRO A 23 -4.15 7.10 16.25
CA PRO A 23 -3.94 7.40 17.66
C PRO A 23 -3.54 6.18 18.52
N ARG A 24 -3.41 4.96 17.97
CA ARG A 24 -3.06 3.72 18.72
C ARG A 24 -1.85 3.82 19.64
N HIS A 25 -0.91 4.74 19.35
CA HIS A 25 0.32 4.92 20.13
C HIS A 25 0.32 6.18 20.99
N ARG A 26 -0.79 6.92 21.06
CA ARG A 26 -0.96 8.07 21.95
C ARG A 26 -1.33 7.62 23.36
N ASP A 27 -1.00 8.45 24.35
CA ASP A 27 -1.34 8.20 25.75
C ASP A 27 -2.85 8.12 26.01
N ASP A 28 -3.66 8.77 25.17
CA ASP A 28 -5.12 8.77 25.24
C ASP A 28 -5.79 7.73 24.32
N ALA A 29 -5.02 6.80 23.72
CA ALA A 29 -5.54 5.78 22.80
C ALA A 29 -6.67 4.93 23.40
N ALA A 30 -6.53 4.57 24.68
CA ALA A 30 -7.52 3.77 25.41
C ALA A 30 -8.64 4.62 26.06
N MET A 31 -8.55 5.95 25.97
CA MET A 31 -9.57 6.85 26.48
C MET A 31 -10.68 7.06 25.45
N ALA A 32 -11.84 7.56 25.89
CA ALA A 32 -13.01 7.78 25.03
C ALA A 32 -12.68 8.56 23.74
N ARG A 33 -11.81 9.57 23.84
CA ARG A 33 -11.34 10.36 22.70
C ARG A 33 -10.56 9.51 21.68
N GLY A 34 -9.51 8.81 22.11
CA GLY A 34 -8.69 7.99 21.22
C GLY A 34 -9.50 6.85 20.58
N VAL A 35 -10.40 6.23 21.34
CA VAL A 35 -11.32 5.21 20.82
C VAL A 35 -12.27 5.79 19.76
N TYR A 36 -12.82 6.99 20.00
CA TYR A 36 -13.70 7.67 19.05
C TYR A 36 -12.97 8.05 17.76
N GLU A 37 -11.84 8.76 17.86
CA GLU A 37 -11.01 9.18 16.72
C GLU A 37 -10.59 7.97 15.89
N ARG A 38 -10.15 6.89 16.54
CA ARG A 38 -9.81 5.66 15.84
C ARG A 38 -11.02 5.05 15.15
N ALA A 39 -12.17 4.96 15.81
CA ALA A 39 -13.36 4.38 15.20
C ALA A 39 -13.85 5.18 13.98
N GLU A 40 -13.67 6.50 13.97
CA GLU A 40 -13.95 7.36 12.81
C GLU A 40 -13.03 7.02 11.63
N ILE A 41 -11.71 6.97 11.86
CA ILE A 41 -10.72 6.50 10.87
C ILE A 41 -11.13 5.15 10.26
N GLN A 42 -11.53 4.20 11.12
CA GLN A 42 -11.92 2.87 10.66
C GLN A 42 -13.17 2.88 9.79
N ARG A 43 -14.18 3.70 10.13
CA ARG A 43 -15.39 3.88 9.30
C ARG A 43 -15.07 4.54 7.95
N LEU A 44 -14.17 5.53 7.93
CA LEU A 44 -13.75 6.21 6.71
C LEU A 44 -13.06 5.23 5.75
N LEU A 45 -12.01 4.54 6.23
CA LEU A 45 -11.29 3.55 5.43
C LEU A 45 -12.20 2.41 4.97
N THR A 46 -13.00 1.83 5.86
CA THR A 46 -13.90 0.73 5.50
C THR A 46 -14.90 1.16 4.41
N GLY A 47 -15.38 2.40 4.47
CA GLY A 47 -16.25 2.95 3.43
C GLY A 47 -15.59 3.09 2.06
N GLU A 48 -14.33 3.53 1.98
CA GLU A 48 -13.59 3.59 0.71
C GLU A 48 -13.26 2.20 0.16
N VAL A 49 -12.87 1.27 1.02
CA VAL A 49 -12.62 -0.14 0.67
C VAL A 49 -13.88 -0.81 0.13
N ASN A 50 -15.02 -0.59 0.77
CA ASN A 50 -16.31 -1.08 0.28
C ASN A 50 -16.66 -0.48 -1.09
N ALA A 51 -16.44 0.83 -1.29
CA ALA A 51 -16.69 1.47 -2.59
C ALA A 51 -15.80 0.90 -3.71
N ALA A 52 -14.53 0.63 -3.40
CA ALA A 52 -13.62 -0.05 -4.31
C ALA A 52 -14.10 -1.46 -4.65
N ALA A 53 -14.45 -2.26 -3.64
CA ALA A 53 -14.91 -3.63 -3.84
C ALA A 53 -16.25 -3.70 -4.60
N GLU A 54 -17.20 -2.81 -4.32
CA GLU A 54 -18.44 -2.68 -5.10
C GLU A 54 -18.15 -2.36 -6.57
N GLY A 55 -17.25 -1.40 -6.84
CA GLY A 55 -16.86 -1.07 -8.21
C GLY A 55 -16.20 -2.24 -8.94
N LEU A 56 -15.39 -3.04 -8.25
CA LEU A 56 -14.83 -4.28 -8.80
C LEU A 56 -15.92 -5.29 -9.16
N PHE A 57 -16.88 -5.53 -8.26
CA PHE A 57 -17.99 -6.45 -8.52
C PHE A 57 -18.88 -5.97 -9.68
N GLU A 58 -19.16 -4.67 -9.75
CA GLU A 58 -19.89 -4.04 -10.87
C GLU A 58 -19.15 -4.20 -12.21
N ALA A 59 -17.81 -4.22 -12.19
CA ALA A 59 -16.97 -4.49 -13.35
C ALA A 59 -16.82 -6.00 -13.69
N GLY A 60 -17.51 -6.89 -12.97
CA GLY A 60 -17.51 -8.33 -13.23
C GLY A 60 -16.36 -9.13 -12.60
N ILE A 61 -15.64 -8.54 -11.63
CA ILE A 61 -14.72 -9.27 -10.76
C ILE A 61 -15.53 -10.19 -9.86
N GLU A 62 -15.04 -11.40 -9.63
CA GLU A 62 -15.73 -12.45 -8.86
C GLU A 62 -15.09 -12.66 -7.49
N GLU A 63 -13.78 -12.44 -7.38
CA GLU A 63 -13.02 -12.60 -6.15
C GLU A 63 -12.25 -11.33 -5.80
N VAL A 64 -12.43 -10.86 -4.55
CA VAL A 64 -11.66 -9.75 -3.98
C VAL A 64 -11.04 -10.19 -2.66
N CYS A 65 -9.71 -10.21 -2.60
CA CYS A 65 -8.97 -10.50 -1.37
C CYS A 65 -8.31 -9.21 -0.86
N ILE A 66 -8.79 -8.72 0.29
CA ILE A 66 -8.34 -7.50 0.95
C ILE A 66 -7.21 -7.83 1.93
N ASN A 67 -6.12 -7.09 1.86
CA ASN A 67 -5.06 -7.06 2.84
C ASN A 67 -5.17 -5.74 3.61
N ASP A 68 -5.59 -5.82 4.88
CA ASP A 68 -5.65 -4.68 5.82
C ASP A 68 -4.21 -4.26 6.15
N GLY A 69 -3.60 -3.40 5.32
CA GLY A 69 -2.15 -3.12 5.34
C GLY A 69 -1.70 -2.21 6.46
N HIS A 70 -2.58 -1.34 6.97
CA HIS A 70 -2.21 -0.28 7.90
C HIS A 70 -1.77 -0.80 9.30
N GLY A 71 -0.50 -0.58 9.64
CA GLY A 71 0.08 -0.86 10.96
C GLY A 71 -0.24 -2.27 11.48
N ALA A 72 -1.06 -2.37 12.53
CA ALA A 72 -1.42 -3.64 13.15
C ALA A 72 -2.30 -4.58 12.28
N GLY A 73 -2.73 -4.12 11.09
CA GLY A 73 -3.67 -4.85 10.24
C GLY A 73 -4.99 -5.13 10.94
N ARG A 74 -5.53 -4.11 11.62
CA ARG A 74 -6.80 -4.14 12.35
C ARG A 74 -7.54 -2.81 12.18
N THR A 75 -7.48 -2.23 11.00
CA THR A 75 -8.09 -0.92 10.74
C THR A 75 -9.48 -1.10 10.14
N ILE A 76 -9.71 -2.15 9.35
CA ILE A 76 -11.02 -2.42 8.76
C ILE A 76 -12.04 -2.90 9.80
N LEU A 77 -13.26 -2.34 9.73
CA LEU A 77 -14.45 -2.80 10.47
C LEU A 77 -15.07 -3.97 9.72
N VAL A 78 -14.73 -5.18 10.14
CA VAL A 78 -15.17 -6.41 9.45
C VAL A 78 -16.68 -6.63 9.45
N GLU A 79 -17.40 -6.10 10.44
CA GLU A 79 -18.87 -6.16 10.49
C GLU A 79 -19.54 -5.20 9.51
N GLU A 80 -18.79 -4.24 8.95
CA GLU A 80 -19.26 -3.28 7.95
C GLU A 80 -18.78 -3.61 6.53
N LEU A 81 -17.99 -4.67 6.35
CA LEU A 81 -17.56 -5.09 5.02
C LEU A 81 -18.74 -5.62 4.20
N ILE A 82 -18.76 -5.26 2.91
CA ILE A 82 -19.75 -5.81 1.97
C ILE A 82 -19.58 -7.32 1.79
N SER A 83 -20.65 -7.99 1.36
CA SER A 83 -20.61 -9.42 1.04
C SER A 83 -19.69 -9.72 -0.15
N GLY A 84 -19.11 -10.92 -0.18
CA GLY A 84 -18.31 -11.43 -1.30
C GLY A 84 -16.80 -11.18 -1.20
N VAL A 85 -16.34 -10.34 -0.27
CA VAL A 85 -14.90 -10.11 -0.06
C VAL A 85 -14.30 -11.11 0.93
N ARG A 86 -13.00 -11.36 0.78
CA ARG A 86 -12.16 -12.04 1.79
C ARG A 86 -11.18 -11.04 2.36
N ILE A 87 -10.78 -11.18 3.62
CA ILE A 87 -9.83 -10.27 4.27
C ILE A 87 -8.71 -11.02 5.00
N ALA A 88 -7.47 -10.61 4.74
CA ALA A 88 -6.27 -10.97 5.48
C ALA A 88 -5.94 -9.85 6.48
N ARG A 89 -5.81 -10.20 7.77
CA ARG A 89 -5.63 -9.24 8.87
C ARG A 89 -4.82 -9.83 10.01
N GLY A 90 -4.28 -8.96 10.88
CA GLY A 90 -3.48 -9.34 12.05
C GLY A 90 -1.98 -9.03 11.93
N THR A 91 -1.27 -9.17 13.05
CA THR A 91 0.14 -8.75 13.21
C THR A 91 1.16 -9.87 13.01
N GLY A 92 0.79 -11.13 13.29
CA GLY A 92 1.65 -12.31 13.08
C GLY A 92 1.72 -12.75 11.63
N ARG A 93 2.03 -11.83 10.71
CA ARG A 93 1.95 -12.09 9.26
C ARG A 93 3.06 -13.04 8.81
N PRO A 94 2.72 -14.13 8.08
CA PRO A 94 3.73 -15.08 7.61
C PRO A 94 4.59 -14.54 6.46
N ARG A 95 4.17 -13.43 5.84
CA ARG A 95 4.80 -12.74 4.69
C ARG A 95 4.32 -11.29 4.62
N LEU A 96 5.05 -10.43 3.88
CA LEU A 96 4.66 -9.03 3.66
C LEU A 96 3.27 -8.87 3.01
N LEU A 97 2.93 -9.75 2.05
CA LEU A 97 1.64 -9.76 1.34
C LEU A 97 0.79 -10.99 1.76
N PRO A 98 0.17 -10.99 2.95
CA PRO A 98 -0.71 -12.07 3.36
C PRO A 98 -1.97 -12.10 2.49
N GLY A 99 -2.50 -13.30 2.22
CA GLY A 99 -3.70 -13.47 1.40
C GLY A 99 -3.46 -13.38 -0.11
N LEU A 100 -2.26 -13.04 -0.58
CA LEU A 100 -1.90 -13.20 -1.99
C LEU A 100 -1.89 -14.70 -2.34
N VAL A 101 -2.57 -15.05 -3.44
CA VAL A 101 -2.79 -16.41 -3.94
C VAL A 101 -2.51 -16.48 -5.44
N ALA A 102 -2.24 -17.69 -5.96
CA ALA A 102 -1.87 -17.91 -7.37
C ALA A 102 -2.92 -17.44 -8.38
N SER A 103 -4.21 -17.43 -7.98
CA SER A 103 -5.32 -17.03 -8.84
C SER A 103 -5.50 -15.52 -8.95
N ALA A 104 -4.82 -14.71 -8.13
CA ALA A 104 -4.94 -13.26 -8.19
C ALA A 104 -4.31 -12.74 -9.50
N GLN A 105 -5.02 -11.85 -10.19
CA GLN A 105 -4.67 -11.43 -11.55
C GLN A 105 -4.30 -9.95 -11.65
N ALA A 106 -4.60 -9.14 -10.63
CA ALA A 106 -4.21 -7.75 -10.57
C ALA A 106 -4.08 -7.27 -9.11
N LEU A 107 -3.27 -6.24 -8.92
CA LEU A 107 -3.13 -5.49 -7.68
C LEU A 107 -3.91 -4.18 -7.77
N VAL A 108 -4.69 -3.88 -6.74
CA VAL A 108 -5.29 -2.56 -6.50
C VAL A 108 -4.89 -2.07 -5.11
N GLN A 109 -4.73 -0.76 -4.95
CA GLN A 109 -4.32 -0.15 -3.69
C GLN A 109 -5.29 0.98 -3.29
N VAL A 110 -5.72 1.00 -2.03
CA VAL A 110 -6.76 1.92 -1.53
C VAL A 110 -6.28 2.63 -0.27
N GLY A 111 -6.47 3.95 -0.20
CA GLY A 111 -6.10 4.76 0.96
C GLY A 111 -4.59 5.00 1.10
N MET A 112 -3.87 5.03 -0.03
CA MET A 112 -2.41 5.13 -0.05
C MET A 112 -1.89 6.55 0.14
N HIS A 113 -0.69 6.67 0.70
CA HIS A 113 0.04 7.92 0.86
C HIS A 113 1.34 7.93 0.04
N ALA A 114 1.93 9.11 -0.11
CA ALA A 114 3.22 9.27 -0.79
C ALA A 114 4.37 8.76 0.08
N MET A 115 5.47 8.39 -0.56
CA MET A 115 6.70 7.93 0.09
C MET A 115 7.33 9.00 0.97
N ALA A 116 8.20 8.58 1.90
CA ALA A 116 8.96 9.45 2.77
C ALA A 116 9.65 10.60 2.03
N ARG A 117 9.72 11.77 2.68
CA ARG A 117 10.34 13.00 2.15
C ARG A 117 9.67 13.59 0.89
N THR A 118 8.46 13.16 0.52
CA THR A 118 7.70 13.78 -0.56
C THR A 118 7.23 15.19 -0.16
N PRO A 119 7.66 16.26 -0.85
CA PRO A 119 7.32 17.63 -0.46
C PRO A 119 5.81 17.91 -0.54
N GLY A 120 5.26 18.48 0.54
CA GLY A 120 3.85 18.89 0.60
C GLY A 120 2.85 17.75 0.76
N ALA A 121 3.29 16.49 0.80
CA ALA A 121 2.40 15.35 0.98
C ALA A 121 1.96 15.20 2.45
N CYS A 122 0.68 14.88 2.64
CA CYS A 122 0.09 14.64 3.96
C CYS A 122 0.48 13.23 4.43
N LEU A 123 0.99 13.11 5.67
CA LEU A 123 1.38 11.84 6.30
C LEU A 123 2.42 11.03 5.50
N ALA A 124 3.30 11.70 4.74
CA ALA A 124 4.29 11.05 3.88
C ALA A 124 5.36 10.31 4.68
N HIS A 125 5.49 9.00 4.42
CA HIS A 125 6.48 8.12 5.06
C HIS A 125 6.68 6.84 4.23
N THR A 126 7.60 5.98 4.65
CA THR A 126 7.78 4.65 4.05
C THR A 126 8.10 3.65 5.16
N MET A 127 7.18 2.71 5.43
CA MET A 127 7.17 1.69 6.48
C MET A 127 7.13 2.24 7.92
N SER A 128 7.91 3.28 8.20
CA SER A 128 8.01 3.94 9.49
C SER A 128 8.02 5.46 9.32
N LYS A 129 7.56 6.18 10.34
CA LYS A 129 7.46 7.65 10.33
C LYS A 129 8.80 8.37 10.45
N ASP A 130 9.89 7.61 10.56
CA ASP A 130 11.23 8.15 10.79
C ASP A 130 11.87 8.72 9.52
N GLN A 131 11.16 8.79 8.38
CA GLN A 131 11.69 9.35 7.12
C GLN A 131 12.87 8.53 6.55
N THR A 132 12.83 7.21 6.78
CA THR A 132 13.69 6.21 6.10
C THR A 132 13.37 6.17 4.61
N VAL A 133 14.41 6.14 3.77
CA VAL A 133 14.31 6.04 2.31
C VAL A 133 14.63 4.64 1.85
N TYR A 134 13.83 4.11 0.94
CA TYR A 134 14.00 2.80 0.33
C TYR A 134 14.30 2.98 -1.15
N ARG A 135 15.22 2.19 -1.71
CA ARG A 135 15.52 2.19 -3.14
C ARG A 135 15.54 0.79 -3.70
N ILE A 136 14.84 0.57 -4.81
CA ILE A 136 14.93 -0.66 -5.60
C ILE A 136 15.69 -0.34 -6.88
N ASN A 137 16.79 -1.05 -7.13
CA ASN A 137 17.68 -0.81 -8.27
C ASN A 137 18.10 0.68 -8.40
N GLY A 138 18.35 1.33 -7.26
CA GLY A 138 18.78 2.73 -7.18
C GLY A 138 17.66 3.77 -7.34
N ARG A 139 16.41 3.37 -7.59
CA ARG A 139 15.27 4.30 -7.67
C ARG A 139 14.48 4.30 -6.36
N GLU A 140 14.17 5.49 -5.84
CA GLU A 140 13.41 5.66 -4.58
C GLU A 140 11.99 5.12 -4.71
N VAL A 141 11.55 4.35 -3.71
CA VAL A 141 10.25 3.69 -3.65
C VAL A 141 9.54 3.97 -2.32
N GLY A 142 8.22 4.10 -2.39
CA GLY A 142 7.31 4.03 -1.26
C GLY A 142 6.73 2.63 -1.06
N GLU A 143 5.77 2.54 -0.15
CA GLU A 143 5.07 1.30 0.16
C GLU A 143 4.28 0.76 -1.04
N MET A 144 3.70 1.67 -1.82
CA MET A 144 2.94 1.35 -3.03
C MET A 144 3.78 0.53 -4.01
N GLN A 145 4.99 1.00 -4.35
CA GLN A 145 5.86 0.30 -5.29
C GLN A 145 6.50 -0.93 -4.69
N ILE A 146 6.81 -0.94 -3.39
CA ILE A 146 7.30 -2.15 -2.69
C ILE A 146 6.29 -3.30 -2.82
N ALA A 147 5.00 -3.01 -2.67
CA ALA A 147 3.96 -3.99 -2.90
C ALA A 147 3.81 -4.33 -4.40
N ALA A 148 3.82 -3.33 -5.29
CA ALA A 148 3.69 -3.53 -6.72
C ALA A 148 4.82 -4.39 -7.32
N TYR A 149 6.07 -4.21 -6.88
CA TYR A 149 7.20 -5.05 -7.31
C TYR A 149 7.05 -6.50 -6.87
N GLN A 150 6.57 -6.75 -5.66
CA GLN A 150 6.30 -8.12 -5.19
C GLN A 150 5.19 -8.79 -5.99
N CYS A 151 4.10 -8.07 -6.29
CA CYS A 151 3.01 -8.59 -7.12
C CYS A 151 3.44 -8.77 -8.59
N GLY A 152 4.19 -7.82 -9.14
CA GLY A 152 4.64 -7.82 -10.53
C GLY A 152 5.60 -8.96 -10.84
N GLN A 153 6.41 -9.39 -9.87
CA GLN A 153 7.24 -10.60 -9.98
C GLN A 153 6.42 -11.86 -10.34
N PHE A 154 5.15 -11.89 -9.95
CA PHE A 154 4.22 -12.98 -10.27
C PHE A 154 3.25 -12.63 -11.41
N GLY A 155 3.52 -11.56 -12.16
CA GLY A 155 2.77 -11.15 -13.34
C GLY A 155 1.49 -10.35 -13.04
N LEU A 156 1.29 -9.87 -11.82
CA LEU A 156 0.11 -9.07 -11.47
C LEU A 156 0.36 -7.59 -11.80
N PRO A 157 -0.35 -6.98 -12.76
CA PRO A 157 -0.31 -5.53 -12.97
C PRO A 157 -0.91 -4.79 -11.79
N TRP A 158 -0.31 -3.65 -11.45
CA TRP A 158 -0.85 -2.68 -10.49
C TRP A 158 -1.75 -1.71 -11.26
N ILE A 159 -3.06 -1.91 -11.17
CA ILE A 159 -4.01 -1.26 -12.08
C ILE A 159 -4.69 -0.03 -11.48
N PHE A 160 -4.71 0.08 -10.15
CA PHE A 160 -5.46 1.12 -9.46
C PHE A 160 -4.79 1.61 -8.18
N THR A 161 -4.85 2.92 -7.95
CA THR A 161 -4.51 3.56 -6.66
C THR A 161 -5.58 4.58 -6.27
N SER A 162 -6.07 4.53 -5.03
CA SER A 162 -6.72 5.69 -4.40
C SER A 162 -5.93 6.20 -3.20
N GLY A 163 -6.01 7.50 -2.94
CA GLY A 163 -5.33 8.12 -1.81
C GLY A 163 -5.13 9.63 -1.95
N ASP A 164 -4.00 10.12 -1.44
CA ASP A 164 -3.55 11.51 -1.65
C ASP A 164 -3.21 11.76 -3.14
N LEU A 165 -3.39 12.99 -3.61
CA LEU A 165 -2.92 13.48 -4.90
C LEU A 165 -1.43 13.18 -5.14
N HIS A 166 -0.59 13.34 -4.11
CA HIS A 166 0.84 13.03 -4.21
C HIS A 166 1.08 11.53 -4.40
N ALA A 167 0.30 10.67 -3.73
CA ALA A 167 0.35 9.22 -3.93
C ALA A 167 -0.08 8.85 -5.35
N CYS A 168 -1.16 9.46 -5.87
CA CYS A 168 -1.63 9.22 -7.23
C CYS A 168 -0.57 9.60 -8.28
N ARG A 169 0.05 10.77 -8.14
CA ARG A 169 1.15 11.22 -9.02
C ARG A 169 2.35 10.29 -8.95
N GLU A 170 2.68 9.81 -7.75
CA GLU A 170 3.76 8.84 -7.55
C GLU A 170 3.45 7.54 -8.31
N SER A 171 2.24 6.99 -8.19
CA SER A 171 1.81 5.81 -8.94
C SER A 171 1.90 5.99 -10.45
N GLU A 172 1.41 7.11 -10.98
CA GLU A 172 1.44 7.45 -12.40
C GLU A 172 2.87 7.58 -12.96
N ALA A 173 3.81 8.07 -12.15
CA ALA A 173 5.22 8.15 -12.52
C ALA A 173 5.93 6.78 -12.59
N TRP A 174 5.29 5.74 -12.04
CA TRP A 174 5.82 4.39 -11.99
C TRP A 174 5.18 3.45 -13.01
N VAL A 175 3.88 3.53 -13.21
CA VAL A 175 3.12 2.63 -14.07
C VAL A 175 2.34 3.42 -15.11
N PRO A 176 2.76 3.40 -16.40
CA PRO A 176 1.97 4.00 -17.47
C PRO A 176 0.55 3.42 -17.52
N ASN A 177 -0.44 4.27 -17.79
CA ASN A 177 -1.87 3.93 -17.90
C ASN A 177 -2.54 3.45 -16.60
N ILE A 178 -1.85 3.48 -15.45
CA ILE A 178 -2.52 3.21 -14.18
C ILE A 178 -3.66 4.20 -13.95
N VAL A 179 -4.77 3.72 -13.40
CA VAL A 179 -5.90 4.59 -13.06
C VAL A 179 -5.79 5.00 -11.59
N THR A 180 -5.96 6.29 -11.33
CA THR A 180 -5.85 6.85 -9.98
C THR A 180 -7.13 7.57 -9.55
N ALA A 181 -7.35 7.61 -8.22
CA ALA A 181 -8.42 8.36 -7.58
C ALA A 181 -7.86 9.17 -6.40
N SER A 182 -7.51 10.43 -6.67
CA SER A 182 -7.12 11.37 -5.63
C SER A 182 -8.34 11.83 -4.85
N VAL A 183 -8.44 11.41 -3.59
CA VAL A 183 -9.58 11.73 -2.70
C VAL A 183 -9.25 12.83 -1.69
N LYS A 184 -7.98 13.23 -1.63
CA LYS A 184 -7.50 14.41 -0.93
C LYS A 184 -6.23 14.95 -1.60
N GLU A 185 -5.90 16.21 -1.32
CA GLU A 185 -4.67 16.87 -1.73
C GLU A 185 -3.88 17.31 -0.50
N GLY A 186 -2.71 16.71 -0.28
CA GLY A 186 -1.79 17.15 0.76
C GLY A 186 -1.25 18.56 0.51
N LEU A 187 -1.30 19.39 1.57
CA LEU A 187 -0.72 20.74 1.59
C LEU A 187 0.56 20.80 2.43
N ALA A 188 0.62 20.03 3.51
CA ALA A 188 1.76 19.90 4.41
C ALA A 188 1.63 18.61 5.24
N GLU A 189 2.58 18.39 6.14
CA GLU A 189 2.42 17.39 7.20
C GLU A 189 1.14 17.69 8.00
N GLU A 190 0.31 16.66 8.15
CA GLU A 190 -1.00 16.72 8.83
C GLU A 190 -1.96 17.81 8.32
N CYS A 191 -1.88 18.18 7.04
CA CYS A 191 -2.76 19.18 6.44
C CYS A 191 -3.10 18.84 5.00
N ALA A 192 -4.39 18.77 4.67
CA ALA A 192 -4.87 18.45 3.34
C ALA A 192 -6.24 19.07 3.03
N ILE A 193 -6.56 19.18 1.74
CA ILE A 193 -7.92 19.45 1.23
C ILE A 193 -8.57 18.10 0.93
N HIS A 194 -9.74 17.84 1.49
CA HIS A 194 -10.42 16.55 1.34
C HIS A 194 -11.67 16.67 0.48
N LEU A 195 -11.95 15.64 -0.31
CA LEU A 195 -13.31 15.39 -0.77
C LEU A 195 -14.19 15.01 0.43
N ALA A 196 -15.50 15.28 0.35
CA ALA A 196 -16.42 14.68 1.30
C ALA A 196 -16.36 13.14 1.17
N PRO A 197 -16.47 12.36 2.26
CA PRO A 197 -16.35 10.90 2.18
C PRO A 197 -17.32 10.24 1.19
N VAL A 198 -18.52 10.82 1.00
CA VAL A 198 -19.48 10.34 -0.01
C VAL A 198 -18.97 10.53 -1.44
N ASP A 199 -18.30 11.65 -1.73
CA ASP A 199 -17.75 11.97 -3.04
C ASP A 199 -16.48 11.14 -3.32
N ALA A 200 -15.63 10.96 -2.30
CA ALA A 200 -14.45 10.09 -2.37
C ALA A 200 -14.84 8.66 -2.75
N ARG A 201 -15.86 8.09 -2.10
CA ARG A 201 -16.38 6.75 -2.40
C ARG A 201 -16.96 6.66 -3.81
N ALA A 202 -17.71 7.66 -4.25
CA ALA A 202 -18.24 7.70 -5.61
C ALA A 202 -17.12 7.74 -6.66
N LEU A 203 -16.08 8.56 -6.41
CA LEU A 203 -14.90 8.64 -7.28
C LEU A 203 -14.16 7.31 -7.36
N ILE A 204 -13.88 6.68 -6.21
CA ILE A 204 -13.19 5.39 -6.14
C ILE A 204 -13.99 4.31 -6.89
N ARG A 205 -15.30 4.21 -6.65
CA ARG A 205 -16.16 3.22 -7.33
C ARG A 205 -16.12 3.37 -8.84
N ALA A 206 -16.15 4.60 -9.36
CA ALA A 206 -16.09 4.87 -10.79
C ALA A 206 -14.69 4.58 -11.38
N LYS A 207 -13.63 5.06 -10.72
CA LYS A 207 -12.26 4.93 -11.22
C LYS A 207 -11.72 3.51 -11.16
N ILE A 208 -12.14 2.72 -10.19
CA ILE A 208 -11.72 1.31 -10.16
C ILE A 208 -12.36 0.50 -11.30
N GLN A 209 -13.59 0.83 -11.73
CA GLN A 209 -14.19 0.23 -12.93
C GLN A 209 -13.42 0.60 -14.20
N GLU A 210 -12.99 1.86 -14.32
CA GLU A 210 -12.09 2.30 -15.40
C GLU A 210 -10.78 1.48 -15.42
N SER A 211 -10.19 1.22 -14.24
CA SER A 211 -8.97 0.41 -14.13
C SER A 211 -9.14 -1.02 -14.63
N VAL A 212 -10.28 -1.66 -14.37
CA VAL A 212 -10.58 -3.01 -14.84
C VAL A 212 -10.69 -3.03 -16.37
N ASN A 213 -11.29 -2.00 -16.97
CA ASN A 213 -11.38 -1.88 -18.42
C ASN A 213 -10.02 -1.59 -19.09
N ALA A 214 -9.14 -0.88 -18.38
CA ALA A 214 -7.81 -0.51 -18.86
C ALA A 214 -6.73 -1.58 -18.64
N VAL A 215 -7.00 -2.65 -17.88
CA VAL A 215 -6.00 -3.64 -17.43
C VAL A 215 -5.12 -4.19 -18.55
N ALA A 216 -5.66 -4.38 -19.75
CA ALA A 216 -4.91 -4.91 -20.90
C ALA A 216 -3.81 -3.96 -21.42
N THR A 217 -3.78 -2.71 -20.94
CA THR A 217 -2.81 -1.68 -21.31
C THR A 217 -1.79 -1.37 -20.21
N ILE A 218 -1.87 -2.10 -19.09
CA ILE A 218 -1.07 -1.88 -17.88
C ILE A 218 -0.17 -3.10 -17.68
N GLU A 219 1.13 -2.89 -17.83
CA GLU A 219 2.12 -3.96 -17.64
C GLU A 219 2.48 -4.13 -16.16
N PRO A 220 2.79 -5.36 -15.69
CA PRO A 220 3.32 -5.58 -14.36
C PRO A 220 4.62 -4.82 -14.10
N LEU A 221 4.75 -4.27 -12.89
CA LEU A 221 5.98 -3.61 -12.44
C LEU A 221 7.00 -4.67 -12.00
N VAL A 222 8.01 -4.93 -12.83
CA VAL A 222 9.04 -5.95 -12.58
C VAL A 222 10.42 -5.29 -12.48
N ALA A 223 11.18 -5.66 -11.45
CA ALA A 223 12.56 -5.21 -11.29
C ALA A 223 13.51 -6.05 -12.16
N SER A 224 14.52 -5.42 -12.75
CA SER A 224 15.57 -6.15 -13.46
C SER A 224 16.46 -6.92 -12.48
N SER A 225 16.76 -8.19 -12.76
CA SER A 225 17.75 -8.97 -12.00
C SER A 225 19.18 -8.53 -12.33
N PRO A 226 20.12 -8.52 -11.35
CA PRO A 226 19.86 -8.74 -9.93
C PRO A 226 19.12 -7.56 -9.30
N VAL A 227 18.21 -7.85 -8.37
CA VAL A 227 17.43 -6.83 -7.67
C VAL A 227 18.18 -6.39 -6.43
N THR A 228 18.43 -5.09 -6.31
CA THR A 228 19.00 -4.47 -5.12
C THR A 228 17.93 -3.75 -4.31
N LEU A 229 17.93 -3.94 -3.00
CA LEU A 229 17.18 -3.10 -2.06
C LEU A 229 18.15 -2.35 -1.18
N GLU A 230 18.08 -1.03 -1.18
CA GLU A 230 18.81 -0.17 -0.26
C GLU A 230 17.86 0.48 0.74
N ILE A 231 18.27 0.51 2.00
CA ILE A 231 17.54 1.16 3.09
C ILE A 231 18.46 2.20 3.73
N GLU A 232 18.11 3.47 3.56
CA GLU A 232 18.81 4.63 4.11
C GLU A 232 18.02 5.21 5.29
N ARG A 233 18.56 5.08 6.50
CA ARG A 233 17.97 5.69 7.70
C ARG A 233 18.43 7.16 7.84
N PRO A 234 17.67 8.01 8.56
CA PRO A 234 18.14 9.36 8.89
C PRO A 234 19.38 9.36 9.78
N GLY A 235 19.45 8.41 10.71
CA GLY A 235 20.58 8.21 11.61
C GLY A 235 21.49 7.06 11.18
N ALA A 236 22.70 7.04 11.71
CA ALA A 236 23.64 5.96 11.46
C ALA A 236 23.13 4.62 12.01
N TRP A 237 23.39 3.54 11.28
CA TRP A 237 23.11 2.19 11.74
C TRP A 237 24.16 1.76 12.75
N THR A 238 23.70 1.34 13.93
CA THR A 238 24.56 0.80 15.00
C THR A 238 25.17 -0.55 14.62
N GLU A 239 24.45 -1.36 13.85
CA GLU A 239 24.86 -2.72 13.46
C GLU A 239 24.48 -2.98 12.01
N THR A 240 25.18 -3.93 11.38
CA THR A 240 24.83 -4.42 10.04
C THR A 240 23.78 -5.52 10.17
N PRO A 241 22.57 -5.35 9.60
CA PRO A 241 21.55 -6.39 9.65
C PRO A 241 22.01 -7.68 8.95
N PRO A 242 21.48 -8.85 9.34
CA PRO A 242 21.77 -10.10 8.65
C PRO A 242 21.51 -10.00 7.14
N GLY A 243 22.47 -10.49 6.35
CA GLY A 243 22.37 -10.49 4.88
C GLY A 243 22.66 -9.16 4.19
N ALA A 244 22.83 -8.08 4.95
CA ALA A 244 23.07 -6.76 4.39
C ALA A 244 24.56 -6.50 4.14
N GLU A 245 24.87 -5.88 3.00
CA GLU A 245 26.10 -5.16 2.77
C GLU A 245 25.97 -3.74 3.34
N ARG A 246 26.94 -3.28 4.13
CA ARG A 246 27.01 -1.88 4.56
C ARG A 246 27.59 -1.03 3.43
N VAL A 247 26.78 -0.15 2.86
CA VAL A 247 27.20 0.77 1.80
C VAL A 247 27.88 2.00 2.40
N ASP A 248 27.29 2.56 3.45
CA ASP A 248 27.83 3.68 4.23
C ASP A 248 27.31 3.64 5.68
N GLU A 249 27.45 4.74 6.43
CA GLU A 249 27.03 4.80 7.83
C GLU A 249 25.50 4.73 8.01
N ARG A 250 24.72 5.14 7.00
CA ARG A 250 23.26 5.27 6.98
C ARG A 250 22.57 4.31 6.02
N THR A 251 23.30 3.65 5.13
CA THR A 251 22.74 2.84 4.04
C THR A 251 23.21 1.40 4.11
N HIS A 252 22.24 0.48 4.06
CA HIS A 252 22.47 -0.96 3.90
C HIS A 252 21.82 -1.47 2.62
N ARG A 253 22.44 -2.45 1.98
CA ARG A 253 22.00 -3.05 0.72
C ARG A 253 21.81 -4.56 0.87
N TRP A 254 20.73 -5.06 0.29
CA TRP A 254 20.50 -6.48 0.04
C TRP A 254 20.42 -6.71 -1.46
N VAL A 255 20.85 -7.88 -1.91
CA VAL A 255 20.84 -8.27 -3.33
C VAL A 255 20.26 -9.67 -3.44
N ALA A 256 19.29 -9.85 -4.33
CA ALA A 256 18.76 -11.17 -4.69
C ALA A 256 18.39 -11.21 -6.18
N GLU A 257 18.00 -12.38 -6.68
CA GLU A 257 17.59 -12.55 -8.08
C GLU A 257 16.27 -11.86 -8.42
N ASP A 258 15.41 -11.64 -7.42
CA ASP A 258 14.06 -11.12 -7.62
C ASP A 258 13.55 -10.26 -6.47
N ALA A 259 12.50 -9.47 -6.75
CA ALA A 259 11.93 -8.52 -5.81
C ALA A 259 11.27 -9.21 -4.60
N TRP A 260 10.65 -10.37 -4.79
CA TRP A 260 10.02 -11.11 -3.69
C TRP A 260 11.07 -11.53 -2.67
N THR A 261 12.13 -12.18 -3.14
CA THR A 261 13.20 -12.69 -2.29
C THR A 261 13.92 -11.56 -1.54
N VAL A 262 14.34 -10.48 -2.23
CA VAL A 262 15.07 -9.38 -1.58
C VAL A 262 14.22 -8.65 -0.54
N LEU A 263 12.93 -8.42 -0.82
CA LEU A 263 12.03 -7.70 0.10
C LEU A 263 11.67 -8.55 1.32
N GLN A 264 11.36 -9.84 1.16
CA GLN A 264 11.12 -10.72 2.30
C GLN A 264 12.38 -10.89 3.16
N TRP A 265 13.56 -10.95 2.54
CA TRP A 265 14.81 -11.07 3.27
C TRP A 265 15.13 -9.80 4.07
N ALA A 266 15.17 -8.64 3.41
CA ALA A 266 15.56 -7.40 4.07
C ALA A 266 14.53 -6.91 5.11
N MET A 267 13.23 -7.07 4.83
CA MET A 267 12.18 -6.51 5.69
C MET A 267 11.67 -7.49 6.76
N ARG A 268 11.89 -8.80 6.59
CA ARG A 268 11.44 -9.82 7.55
C ARG A 268 12.53 -10.75 8.06
N GLY A 269 13.76 -10.64 7.54
CA GLY A 269 14.85 -11.53 7.89
C GLY A 269 14.68 -12.96 7.36
N VAL A 270 13.80 -13.18 6.37
CA VAL A 270 13.52 -14.51 5.80
C VAL A 270 14.27 -14.65 4.49
N GLU A 271 15.47 -15.21 4.56
CA GLU A 271 16.25 -15.58 3.38
C GLU A 271 15.54 -16.72 2.63
N ASN A 272 15.52 -16.66 1.28
CA ASN A 272 14.85 -17.65 0.43
C ASN A 272 13.37 -17.88 0.78
N ALA A 273 12.64 -16.80 1.05
CA ALA A 273 11.21 -16.88 1.32
C ALA A 273 10.49 -17.60 0.17
N PRO A 274 9.72 -18.67 0.45
CA PRO A 274 9.00 -19.36 -0.60
C PRO A 274 8.02 -18.41 -1.31
N PRO A 275 7.68 -18.67 -2.58
CA PRO A 275 6.61 -17.94 -3.25
C PRO A 275 5.32 -17.90 -2.41
N PRO A 276 4.45 -16.91 -2.60
CA PRO A 276 3.26 -16.74 -1.78
C PRO A 276 2.24 -17.89 -1.91
N PHE A 277 2.41 -18.78 -2.88
CA PHE A 277 1.54 -19.91 -3.22
C PHE A 277 2.33 -21.09 -3.79
#